data_AF-A6WZ26-F1
#
_entry.id   AF-A6WZ26-F1
#
_cell.length_a   1.000
_cell.length_b   1.000
_cell.length_c   1.000
_cell.angle_alpha   90.00
_cell.angle_beta   90.00
_cell.angle_gamma   90.00
#
_symmetry.space_group_name_H-M   'P 1'
#
loop_
_entity.id
_entity.type
_entity.pdbx_description
1 polymer ?
#
loop_
_entity_poly.entity_id
_entity_poly.type
_entity_poly.pdbx_seq_one_letter_code
_entity_poly.pdbx_strand_id
1 'polypeptide(L)'
;MVRPNKLSNTEFRKAMIRYTRGDGVRQIAKDFGISPAALHQRAKRLGLSWGGKAAREARAKQKRLFEQAIEAQAKAAKPIAKAEKPKSEPKSRAKVSRSVPQVALIVYPKTISEVVRLHRLGRTRTEIASLLRMPYRQIDAAIELGSHG
;
A
#
# COMPACT_ATOMS: atom_id res chain seq x y z
N MET A 1 -18.72 3.34 14.81
CA MET A 1 -19.05 1.91 14.64
C MET A 1 -18.30 1.08 15.67
N VAL A 2 -18.96 0.68 16.75
CA VAL A 2 -18.36 -0.19 17.78
C VAL A 2 -18.45 -1.62 17.25
N ARG A 3 -17.32 -2.23 16.89
CA ARG A 3 -17.28 -3.61 16.42
C ARG A 3 -17.58 -4.55 17.60
N PRO A 4 -18.40 -5.61 17.42
CA PRO A 4 -18.70 -6.54 18.49
C PRO A 4 -17.41 -7.17 19.02
N ASN A 5 -17.15 -6.98 20.31
CA ASN A 5 -15.86 -7.24 20.95
C ASN A 5 -15.66 -8.73 21.35
N LYS A 6 -16.57 -9.62 20.91
CA LYS A 6 -16.57 -11.05 21.27
C LYS A 6 -16.63 -11.92 20.02
N LEU A 7 -15.51 -12.55 19.69
CA LEU A 7 -15.52 -13.69 18.78
C LEU A 7 -16.10 -14.91 19.47
N SER A 8 -16.64 -15.81 18.64
CA SER A 8 -16.86 -17.18 19.07
C SER A 8 -15.54 -17.85 19.48
N ASN A 9 -15.62 -18.81 20.41
CA ASN A 9 -14.44 -19.56 20.85
C ASN A 9 -13.77 -20.33 19.70
N THR A 10 -14.53 -20.73 18.68
CA THR A 10 -14.03 -21.45 17.50
C THR A 10 -13.20 -20.54 16.60
N GLU A 11 -13.68 -19.34 16.30
CA GLU A 11 -12.93 -18.32 15.54
C GLU A 11 -11.66 -17.89 16.26
N PHE A 12 -11.74 -17.73 17.58
CA PHE A 12 -10.58 -17.40 18.39
C PHE A 12 -9.49 -18.49 18.32
N ARG A 13 -9.86 -19.77 18.39
CA ARG A 13 -8.90 -20.89 18.21
C ARG A 13 -8.25 -20.84 16.82
N LYS A 14 -9.02 -20.59 15.76
CA LYS A 14 -8.47 -20.43 14.40
C LYS A 14 -7.50 -19.25 14.30
N ALA A 15 -7.83 -18.12 14.92
CA ALA A 15 -6.96 -16.94 14.97
C ALA A 15 -5.64 -17.24 15.72
N MET A 16 -5.70 -18.01 16.82
CA MET A 16 -4.50 -18.42 17.56
C MET A 16 -3.60 -19.38 16.78
N ILE A 17 -4.16 -20.31 15.99
CA ILE A 17 -3.36 -21.18 15.11
C ILE A 17 -2.58 -20.35 14.08
N ARG A 18 -3.21 -19.34 13.49
CA ARG A 18 -2.51 -18.40 12.58
C ARG A 18 -1.44 -17.58 13.30
N TYR A 19 -1.74 -17.15 14.52
CA TYR A 19 -0.80 -16.38 15.35
C TYR A 19 0.44 -17.17 15.74
N THR A 20 0.31 -18.47 16.06
CA THR A 20 1.45 -19.35 16.37
C THR A 20 2.26 -19.72 15.13
N ARG A 21 1.61 -19.87 13.98
CA ARG A 21 2.27 -20.00 12.66
C ARG A 21 3.09 -18.76 12.29
N GLY A 22 2.81 -17.63 12.94
CA GLY A 22 3.52 -16.38 12.71
C GLY A 22 2.87 -15.53 11.61
N ASP A 23 1.61 -15.75 11.26
CA ASP A 23 0.91 -14.87 10.34
C ASP A 23 0.87 -13.43 10.90
N GLY A 24 0.76 -12.46 9.99
CA GLY A 24 0.76 -11.04 10.35
C GLY A 24 -0.39 -10.70 11.28
N VAL A 25 -0.09 -10.20 12.48
CA VAL A 25 -1.09 -9.87 13.52
C VAL A 25 -2.18 -8.94 12.99
N ARG A 26 -1.81 -7.93 12.18
CA ARG A 26 -2.77 -7.01 11.56
C ARG A 26 -3.71 -7.70 10.58
N GLN A 27 -3.23 -8.71 9.87
CA GLN A 27 -4.00 -9.46 8.89
C GLN A 27 -4.96 -10.42 9.59
N ILE A 28 -4.49 -11.16 10.59
CA ILE A 28 -5.35 -11.98 11.46
C ILE A 28 -6.45 -11.11 12.10
N ALA A 29 -6.09 -9.95 12.63
CA ALA A 29 -7.03 -9.01 13.22
C ALA A 29 -8.10 -8.53 12.22
N LYS A 30 -7.72 -8.28 10.96
CA LYS A 30 -8.65 -7.88 9.90
C LYS A 30 -9.61 -9.03 9.55
N ASP A 31 -9.08 -10.23 9.33
CA ASP A 31 -9.85 -11.41 8.91
C ASP A 31 -10.90 -11.82 9.94
N PHE A 32 -10.56 -11.71 11.22
CA PHE A 32 -11.42 -12.10 12.34
C PHE A 32 -12.16 -10.92 12.98
N GLY A 33 -12.01 -9.69 12.46
CA GLY A 33 -12.70 -8.50 12.97
C GLY A 33 -12.29 -8.06 14.39
N ILE A 34 -11.10 -8.46 14.86
CA ILE A 34 -10.59 -8.20 16.22
C ILE A 34 -9.61 -7.03 16.22
N SER A 35 -9.49 -6.33 17.34
CA SER A 35 -8.33 -5.45 17.55
C SER A 35 -7.02 -6.27 17.63
N PRO A 36 -5.94 -5.86 16.93
CA PRO A 36 -4.61 -6.47 17.06
C PRO A 36 -4.10 -6.52 18.51
N ALA A 37 -4.40 -5.46 19.29
CA ALA A 37 -4.01 -5.40 20.70
C ALA A 37 -4.75 -6.46 21.53
N ALA A 38 -6.04 -6.67 21.27
CA ALA A 38 -6.83 -7.69 21.95
C ALA A 38 -6.36 -9.12 21.60
N LEU A 39 -5.94 -9.35 20.34
CA LEU A 39 -5.33 -10.61 19.91
C LEU A 39 -4.06 -10.90 20.72
N HIS A 40 -3.16 -9.92 20.84
CA HIS A 40 -1.92 -10.03 21.62
C HIS A 40 -2.18 -10.24 23.12
N GLN A 41 -3.10 -9.48 23.72
CA GLN A 41 -3.42 -9.63 25.13
C GLN A 41 -3.98 -11.02 25.44
N ARG A 42 -4.87 -11.54 24.59
CA ARG A 42 -5.39 -12.91 24.76
C ARG A 42 -4.31 -13.95 24.54
N ALA A 43 -3.46 -13.81 23.53
CA ALA A 43 -2.33 -14.70 23.31
C ALA A 43 -1.37 -14.71 24.52
N LYS A 44 -1.09 -13.54 25.11
CA LYS A 44 -0.29 -13.39 26.32
C LYS A 44 -0.90 -14.12 27.52
N ARG A 45 -2.22 -14.02 27.73
CA ARG A 45 -2.94 -14.76 28.79
C ARG A 45 -2.83 -16.28 28.63
N LEU A 46 -2.70 -16.75 27.40
CA LEU A 46 -2.54 -18.17 27.07
C LEU A 46 -1.07 -18.62 27.03
N GLY A 47 -0.11 -17.74 27.34
CA GLY A 47 1.32 -18.05 27.25
C GLY A 47 1.83 -18.24 25.82
N LEU A 48 1.05 -17.86 24.80
CA LEU A 48 1.41 -18.03 23.39
C LEU A 48 2.25 -16.85 22.91
N SER A 49 3.47 -17.14 22.47
CA SER A 49 4.34 -16.16 21.82
C SER A 49 4.10 -16.11 20.31
N TRP A 50 4.15 -14.92 19.72
CA TRP A 50 3.94 -14.73 18.29
C TRP A 50 5.01 -15.45 17.45
N GLY A 51 4.58 -16.26 16.49
CA GLY A 51 5.44 -17.00 15.56
C GLY A 51 6.34 -18.09 16.18
N GLY A 52 6.20 -18.40 17.48
CA GLY A 52 7.09 -19.36 18.14
C GLY A 52 8.58 -19.00 18.02
N LYS A 53 9.47 -19.95 18.32
CA LYS A 53 10.93 -19.76 18.23
C LYS A 53 11.42 -19.84 16.77
N ALA A 54 10.90 -20.80 16.02
CA ALA A 54 11.27 -21.05 14.62
C ALA A 54 10.93 -19.87 13.68
N ALA A 55 9.73 -19.26 13.77
CA ALA A 55 9.41 -18.14 12.89
C ALA A 55 10.14 -16.85 13.30
N ARG A 56 10.57 -16.71 14.56
CA ARG A 56 11.47 -15.62 14.96
C ARG A 56 12.85 -15.76 14.30
N GLU A 57 13.41 -16.97 14.29
CA GLU A 57 14.70 -17.24 13.63
C GLU A 57 14.61 -17.03 12.12
N ALA A 58 13.54 -17.49 11.47
CA ALA A 58 13.31 -17.26 10.04
C ALA A 58 13.26 -15.76 9.69
N ARG A 59 12.58 -14.95 10.49
CA ARG A 59 12.54 -13.49 10.32
C ARG A 59 13.88 -12.83 10.59
N ALA A 60 14.60 -13.27 11.60
CA ALA A 60 15.94 -12.76 11.88
C ALA A 60 16.88 -13.02 10.69
N LYS A 61 16.78 -14.19 10.06
CA LYS A 61 17.50 -14.51 8.81
C LYS A 61 17.08 -13.60 7.67
N GLN A 62 15.77 -13.40 7.44
CA GLN A 62 15.28 -12.48 6.41
C GLN A 62 15.75 -11.04 6.62
N LYS A 63 15.71 -10.55 7.87
CA LYS A 63 16.20 -9.20 8.22
C LYS A 63 17.68 -9.05 7.91
N ARG A 64 18.51 -10.05 8.28
CA ARG A 64 19.94 -10.05 7.97
C ARG A 64 20.19 -10.03 6.46
N LEU A 65 19.47 -10.84 5.69
CA LEU A 65 19.59 -10.85 4.22
C LEU A 65 19.21 -9.48 3.62
N PHE A 66 18.17 -8.85 4.17
CA PHE A 66 17.74 -7.52 3.72
C PHE A 66 18.75 -6.42 4.07
N GLU A 67 19.30 -6.44 5.28
CA GLU A 67 20.36 -5.52 5.70
C GLU A 67 21.62 -5.69 4.84
N GLN A 68 22.02 -6.93 4.55
CA GLN A 68 23.11 -7.22 3.61
C GLN A 68 22.83 -6.71 2.20
N ALA A 69 21.59 -6.83 1.71
CA ALA A 69 21.20 -6.30 0.41
C ALA A 69 21.25 -4.75 0.37
N ILE A 70 20.81 -4.09 1.44
CA ILE A 70 20.93 -2.63 1.58
C ILE A 70 22.40 -2.21 1.64
N GLU A 71 23.22 -2.88 2.44
CA GLU A 71 24.65 -2.60 2.53
C GLU A 71 25.38 -2.85 1.21
N ALA A 72 25.01 -3.89 0.47
CA ALA A 72 25.55 -4.17 -0.86
C ALA A 72 25.17 -3.08 -1.86
N GLN A 73 23.91 -2.62 -1.85
CA GLN A 73 23.47 -1.48 -2.66
C GLN A 73 24.19 -0.19 -2.24
N ALA A 74 24.35 0.07 -0.94
CA ALA A 74 25.04 1.26 -0.43
C ALA A 74 26.53 1.25 -0.77
N LYS A 75 27.20 0.08 -0.77
CA LYS A 75 28.60 -0.07 -1.20
C LYS A 75 28.77 0.08 -2.72
N ALA A 76 27.78 -0.39 -3.50
CA ALA A 76 27.75 -0.17 -4.95
C ALA A 76 27.49 1.30 -5.31
N ALA A 77 26.83 2.07 -4.44
CA ALA A 77 26.58 3.49 -4.58
C ALA A 77 27.73 4.35 -3.99
N LYS A 78 28.91 4.37 -4.64
CA LYS A 78 29.89 5.45 -4.44
C LYS A 78 29.53 6.68 -5.31
N PRO A 79 29.94 7.90 -4.90
CA PRO A 79 29.13 9.10 -5.02
C PRO A 79 29.30 9.78 -6.38
N ILE A 80 28.20 10.10 -7.06
CA ILE A 80 28.21 11.15 -8.08
C ILE A 80 28.06 12.48 -7.34
N ALA A 81 29.20 13.10 -7.03
CA ALA A 81 29.24 14.42 -6.42
C ALA A 81 29.13 15.52 -7.49
N LYS A 82 28.10 16.37 -7.33
CA LYS A 82 27.98 17.81 -7.68
C LYS A 82 28.17 18.28 -9.14
N ALA A 83 27.08 18.78 -9.71
CA ALA A 83 26.93 20.00 -10.53
C ALA A 83 25.41 20.19 -10.73
N GLU A 84 24.73 21.32 -10.77
CA GLU A 84 24.98 22.75 -10.70
C GLU A 84 23.56 23.37 -10.61
N LYS A 85 23.38 24.53 -9.98
CA LYS A 85 22.17 25.35 -10.24
C LYS A 85 22.26 25.85 -11.69
N PRO A 86 21.13 25.98 -12.42
CA PRO A 86 20.80 27.35 -12.81
C PRO A 86 19.30 27.66 -12.89
N LYS A 87 19.02 28.93 -12.61
CA LYS A 87 17.84 29.70 -13.01
C LYS A 87 18.18 30.29 -14.39
N SER A 88 17.41 30.00 -15.44
CA SER A 88 17.27 30.84 -16.66
C SER A 88 16.34 30.18 -17.68
N GLU A 89 15.29 30.90 -18.09
CA GLU A 89 14.56 30.64 -19.36
C GLU A 89 15.47 30.94 -20.56
N PRO A 90 15.25 30.31 -21.74
CA PRO A 90 14.75 31.11 -22.86
C PRO A 90 13.80 30.39 -23.84
N LYS A 91 13.18 31.22 -24.69
CA LYS A 91 12.23 30.93 -25.76
C LYS A 91 12.80 30.15 -26.96
N SER A 92 11.89 29.44 -27.63
CA SER A 92 11.72 29.26 -29.09
C SER A 92 12.36 28.09 -29.85
N ARG A 93 11.46 27.33 -30.52
CA ARG A 93 11.54 26.60 -31.81
C ARG A 93 12.75 25.69 -32.08
N ALA A 94 12.52 24.37 -32.14
CA ALA A 94 12.26 23.63 -33.39
C ALA A 94 12.27 22.09 -33.20
N LYS A 95 11.15 21.47 -33.61
CA LYS A 95 10.97 20.17 -34.30
C LYS A 95 11.69 18.88 -33.83
N VAL A 96 10.81 17.94 -33.42
CA VAL A 96 10.84 16.48 -33.66
C VAL A 96 11.73 15.63 -32.74
N SER A 97 11.14 15.24 -31.61
CA SER A 97 10.93 13.82 -31.32
C SER A 97 9.56 13.70 -30.64
N ARG A 98 8.65 12.89 -31.21
CA ARG A 98 7.39 12.52 -30.54
C ARG A 98 7.72 11.53 -29.43
N SER A 99 8.38 11.99 -28.38
CA SER A 99 8.26 11.33 -27.09
C SER A 99 6.92 11.77 -26.52
N VAL A 100 5.95 10.85 -26.51
CA VAL A 100 4.75 10.99 -25.69
C VAL A 100 5.25 11.37 -24.31
N PRO A 101 4.91 12.55 -23.75
CA PRO A 101 5.22 12.79 -22.36
C PRO A 101 4.48 11.68 -21.63
N GLN A 102 5.23 10.74 -21.05
CA GLN A 102 4.71 9.91 -20.00
C GLN A 102 4.32 10.91 -18.92
N VAL A 103 3.06 11.37 -19.00
CA VAL A 103 2.38 12.04 -17.92
C VAL A 103 2.45 11.00 -16.83
N ALA A 104 3.47 11.16 -15.98
CA ALA A 104 3.63 10.37 -14.78
C ALA A 104 2.24 10.40 -14.14
N LEU A 105 1.59 9.25 -14.20
CA LEU A 105 0.27 9.03 -13.69
C LEU A 105 0.46 9.15 -12.19
N ILE A 106 0.40 10.39 -11.69
CA ILE A 106 0.34 10.67 -10.27
C ILE A 106 -1.07 10.25 -9.86
N VAL A 107 -1.25 8.93 -9.79
CA VAL A 107 -2.40 8.27 -9.25
C VAL A 107 -2.33 8.51 -7.76
N TYR A 108 -2.80 9.69 -7.33
CA TYR A 108 -3.18 9.82 -5.94
C TYR A 108 -4.32 8.83 -5.70
N PRO A 109 -4.23 7.93 -4.71
CA PRO A 109 -5.31 6.99 -4.41
C PRO A 109 -6.62 7.72 -4.06
N LYS A 110 -6.54 8.99 -3.65
CA LYS A 110 -7.69 9.86 -3.43
C LYS A 110 -8.48 10.13 -4.71
N THR A 111 -7.83 10.24 -5.87
CA THR A 111 -8.49 10.56 -7.15
C THR A 111 -9.33 9.38 -7.66
N ILE A 112 -8.85 8.13 -7.54
CA ILE A 112 -9.62 6.95 -7.97
C ILE A 112 -10.90 6.80 -7.13
N SER A 113 -10.77 6.85 -5.80
CA SER A 113 -11.92 6.72 -4.91
C SER A 113 -12.95 7.83 -5.14
N GLU A 114 -12.49 9.03 -5.46
CA GLU A 114 -13.36 10.17 -5.76
C GLU A 114 -14.08 10.03 -7.11
N VAL A 115 -13.40 9.53 -8.14
CA VAL A 115 -14.01 9.20 -9.44
C VAL A 115 -15.10 8.15 -9.27
N VAL A 116 -14.80 7.06 -8.57
CA VAL A 116 -15.76 5.98 -8.32
C VAL A 116 -16.95 6.49 -7.50
N ARG A 117 -16.70 7.33 -6.49
CA ARG A 117 -17.76 7.99 -5.71
C ARG A 117 -18.66 8.85 -6.58
N LEU A 118 -18.09 9.74 -7.40
CA LEU A 118 -18.85 10.63 -8.28
C LEU A 118 -19.64 9.85 -9.33
N HIS A 119 -19.05 8.80 -9.89
CA HIS A 119 -19.73 7.91 -10.84
C HIS A 119 -20.91 7.18 -10.19
N ARG A 120 -20.74 6.66 -8.96
CA ARG A 120 -21.84 6.06 -8.18
C ARG A 120 -22.95 7.05 -7.82
N LEU A 121 -22.63 8.35 -7.73
CA LEU A 121 -23.60 9.44 -7.57
C LEU A 121 -24.28 9.85 -8.89
N GLY A 122 -24.04 9.13 -9.99
CA GLY A 122 -24.68 9.36 -11.29
C GLY A 122 -24.05 10.48 -12.12
N ARG A 123 -22.87 10.99 -11.73
CA ARG A 123 -22.16 12.01 -12.52
C ARG A 123 -21.63 11.41 -13.82
N THR A 124 -21.81 12.14 -14.91
CA THR A 124 -21.33 11.74 -16.23
C THR A 124 -19.79 11.82 -16.31
N ARG A 125 -19.20 11.07 -17.25
CA ARG A 125 -17.74 11.05 -17.44
C ARG A 125 -17.18 12.44 -17.74
N THR A 126 -17.93 13.26 -18.46
CA THR A 126 -17.60 14.66 -18.78
C THR A 126 -17.58 15.53 -17.54
N GLU A 127 -18.59 15.45 -16.67
CA GLU A 127 -18.64 16.20 -15.41
C GLU A 127 -17.49 15.82 -14.48
N ILE A 128 -17.18 14.52 -14.38
CA ILE A 128 -16.05 14.04 -13.56
C ILE A 128 -14.73 14.56 -14.13
N ALA A 129 -14.55 14.57 -15.46
CA ALA A 129 -13.36 15.10 -16.11
C ALA A 129 -13.17 16.59 -15.83
N SER A 130 -14.24 17.37 -15.91
CA SER A 130 -14.21 18.81 -15.62
C SER A 130 -13.90 19.11 -14.16
N LEU A 131 -14.53 18.38 -13.22
CA LEU A 131 -14.35 18.58 -11.77
C LEU A 131 -12.93 18.23 -11.32
N LEU A 132 -12.41 17.09 -11.78
CA LEU A 132 -11.11 16.57 -11.33
C LEU A 132 -9.95 16.95 -12.25
N ARG A 133 -10.24 17.68 -13.35
CA ARG A 133 -9.28 18.02 -14.41
C ARG A 133 -8.52 16.78 -14.90
N MET A 134 -9.24 15.67 -15.03
CA MET A 134 -8.67 14.35 -15.30
C MET A 134 -9.04 13.88 -16.72
N PRO A 135 -8.12 13.29 -17.49
CA PRO A 135 -8.41 12.79 -18.82
C PRO A 135 -9.36 11.58 -18.78
N TYR A 136 -10.22 11.45 -19.79
CA TYR A 136 -11.24 10.39 -19.89
C TYR A 136 -10.68 8.98 -19.67
N ARG A 137 -9.52 8.67 -20.25
CA ARG A 137 -8.87 7.36 -20.10
C ARG A 137 -8.59 6.98 -18.64
N GLN A 138 -8.29 7.96 -17.80
CA GLN A 138 -8.04 7.71 -16.38
C GLN A 138 -9.35 7.55 -15.59
N ILE A 139 -10.44 8.17 -16.06
CA ILE A 139 -11.78 8.01 -15.48
C ILE A 139 -12.28 6.59 -15.73
N ASP A 140 -12.17 6.13 -16.98
CA ASP A 140 -12.58 4.77 -17.36
C ASP A 140 -11.78 3.72 -16.57
N ALA A 141 -10.45 3.84 -16.54
CA ALA A 141 -9.60 2.95 -15.75
C ALA A 141 -9.94 2.97 -14.24
N ALA A 142 -10.28 4.14 -13.68
CA ALA A 142 -10.67 4.24 -12.27
C ALA A 142 -12.04 3.60 -12.00
N ILE A 143 -13.01 3.72 -12.91
CA ILE A 143 -14.33 3.08 -12.80
C ILE A 143 -14.19 1.56 -12.91
N GLU A 144 -13.36 1.06 -13.84
CA GLU A 144 -13.07 -0.36 -14.00
C GLU A 144 -12.43 -0.95 -12.73
N LEU A 145 -11.39 -0.30 -12.20
CA LEU A 145 -10.72 -0.72 -10.97
C LEU A 145 -11.65 -0.71 -9.75
N GLY A 146 -12.60 0.23 -9.69
CA GLY A 146 -13.56 0.37 -8.58
C GLY A 146 -14.81 -0.50 -8.68
N SER A 147 -15.00 -1.24 -9.78
CA SER A 147 -16.13 -2.16 -9.99
C SER A 147 -15.82 -3.60 -9.57
N HIS A 148 -14.54 -3.93 -9.38
CA HIS A 148 -14.06 -5.27 -8.99
C HIS A 148 -13.73 -5.42 -7.49
N GLY A 149 -14.07 -4.43 -6.64
CA GLY A 149 -13.82 -4.45 -5.19
C GLY A 149 -15.07 -4.21 -4.38
#